data_AF-W9XPT5-F1
#
_entry.id   AF-W9XPT5-F1
#
_cell.length_a   1.000
_cell.length_b   1.000
_cell.length_c   1.000
_cell.angle_alpha   90.00
_cell.angle_beta   90.00
_cell.angle_gamma   90.00
#
_symmetry.space_group_name_H-M   'P 1'
#
loop_
_entity.id
_entity.type
_entity.pdbx_description
1 polymer ?
#
loop_
_entity_poly.entity_id
_entity_poly.type
_entity_poly.pdbx_seq_one_letter_code
_entity_poly.pdbx_strand_id
1 'polypeptide(L)'
;MGFLTRHAADAGSEAGASSTVHPDAVIPVEQNAPFLQLPPEIIYQILCCLPCQSLVSLSRTCRQLRGLAQEDLLWANLLRPNIPSQDFPPDPYPASSYRDLYISHHPYWFLPRHKIWISDESYIGRVMICKFDPRRGCIEGYRLLAERTPSSGILWPYKPSVVIHSFQPRVHLWLDDPILKLPHDIVPFNARQGWWEAEIKMSVGRPGHNTSASFFLARNIPEHLQNKSMILWPPWTIPGMPRVRAASIDNFRGVGHKPQTYDEISQTTFRLRQWSQFSTGMAHFGIRVGEEVSTWSTIDPSLYTPTPEKPYQGIYVGDYAGHGCEFLLVMQTDKAPSAPVRPVSTYLRAMIGLRNDEESSEEELEQATHAASSQPTVQDDDGVYHGAIEAVKLTGDPNIPRGEHTFIADDIGPNGFIRIAEEHPFCGARVVKSRGHVAARGFQNDEFIPSQLIMISHDKLAQYWVPFGHISFYERIDIDTLMDETFRPHSSGV
;
A
#
# COMPACT_ATOMS: atom_id res chain seq x y z
N MET A 1 63.28 -6.95 24.00
CA MET A 1 64.71 -7.03 24.36
C MET A 1 65.00 -8.44 24.84
N GLY A 2 65.97 -9.11 24.22
CA GLY A 2 66.31 -10.50 24.51
C GLY A 2 67.17 -11.03 23.38
N PHE A 3 68.44 -10.68 23.45
CA PHE A 3 69.52 -10.97 22.52
C PHE A 3 70.10 -12.37 22.73
N LEU A 4 70.82 -12.85 21.69
CA LEU A 4 71.83 -13.94 21.65
C LEU A 4 71.23 -15.35 21.45
N THR A 5 71.78 -16.24 20.60
CA THR A 5 73.17 -16.33 20.11
C THR A 5 73.20 -17.14 18.80
N ARG A 6 74.02 -16.69 17.84
CA ARG A 6 74.47 -17.49 16.68
C ARG A 6 75.65 -18.37 17.12
N HIS A 7 75.65 -19.64 16.73
CA HIS A 7 76.88 -20.39 16.49
C HIS A 7 76.77 -21.12 15.15
N ALA A 8 77.79 -20.91 14.31
CA ALA A 8 78.01 -21.53 13.02
C ALA A 8 79.12 -22.58 13.14
N ALA A 9 78.94 -23.71 12.45
CA ALA A 9 79.93 -24.68 11.96
C ALA A 9 79.09 -25.89 11.47
N ASP A 10 79.33 -26.58 10.36
CA ASP A 10 80.32 -26.50 9.30
C ASP A 10 79.75 -27.31 8.11
N ALA A 11 80.30 -27.09 6.93
CA ALA A 11 79.86 -27.61 5.65
C ALA A 11 80.06 -29.12 5.49
N GLY A 12 79.08 -29.78 4.85
CA GLY A 12 79.22 -31.08 4.22
C GLY A 12 78.44 -31.05 2.90
N SER A 13 79.17 -31.00 1.78
CA SER A 13 78.62 -30.99 0.43
C SER A 13 78.18 -32.39 0.00
N GLU A 14 76.96 -32.52 -0.52
CA GLU A 14 76.65 -33.52 -1.54
C GLU A 14 75.73 -32.93 -2.60
N ALA A 15 75.91 -33.45 -3.81
CA ALA A 15 75.62 -32.83 -5.08
C ALA A 15 74.13 -32.88 -5.47
N GLY A 16 73.70 -31.79 -6.11
CA GLY A 16 72.97 -31.81 -7.38
C GLY A 16 71.83 -32.81 -7.56
N ALA A 17 70.60 -32.35 -7.31
CA ALA A 17 69.47 -32.71 -8.15
C ALA A 17 68.72 -31.43 -8.53
N SER A 18 68.84 -31.07 -9.81
CA SER A 18 68.05 -30.03 -10.45
C SER A 18 66.58 -30.44 -10.42
N SER A 19 65.77 -29.82 -9.56
CA SER A 19 64.32 -29.85 -9.71
C SER A 19 63.91 -28.63 -10.53
N THR A 20 63.73 -28.86 -11.82
CA THR A 20 62.98 -27.99 -12.72
C THR A 20 61.56 -27.83 -12.16
N VAL A 21 61.30 -26.73 -11.46
CA VAL A 21 59.94 -26.34 -11.07
C VAL A 21 59.23 -25.89 -12.34
N HIS A 22 58.37 -26.76 -12.87
CA HIS A 22 57.39 -26.39 -13.89
C HIS A 22 56.44 -25.34 -13.31
N PRO A 23 56.26 -24.17 -13.94
CA PRO A 23 55.40 -23.09 -13.42
C PRO A 23 53.89 -23.42 -13.46
N ASP A 24 53.49 -24.55 -14.06
CA ASP A 24 52.08 -24.96 -14.25
C ASP A 24 51.68 -26.22 -13.48
N ALA A 25 52.42 -26.62 -12.44
CA ALA A 25 51.97 -27.71 -11.57
C ALA A 25 50.77 -27.26 -10.72
N VAL A 26 49.56 -27.53 -11.22
CA VAL A 26 48.31 -27.40 -10.46
C VAL A 26 48.38 -28.36 -9.28
N ILE A 27 48.78 -27.85 -8.11
CA ILE A 27 48.67 -28.59 -6.85
C ILE A 27 47.17 -28.80 -6.61
N PRO A 28 46.65 -30.04 -6.63
CA PRO A 28 45.26 -30.28 -6.29
C PRO A 28 45.12 -29.95 -4.81
N VAL A 29 44.44 -28.85 -4.50
CA VAL A 29 44.00 -28.59 -3.14
C VAL A 29 42.92 -29.63 -2.85
N GLU A 30 43.19 -30.59 -1.98
CA GLU A 30 42.16 -31.53 -1.52
C GLU A 30 41.00 -30.73 -0.90
N GLN A 31 39.87 -30.71 -1.63
CA GLN A 31 38.67 -30.01 -1.20
C GLN A 31 37.97 -30.85 -0.13
N ASN A 32 38.37 -30.67 1.12
CA ASN A 32 37.88 -31.44 2.27
C ASN A 32 36.51 -30.99 2.79
N ALA A 33 35.94 -29.90 2.26
CA ALA A 33 34.60 -29.45 2.64
C ALA A 33 33.52 -30.21 1.84
N PRO A 34 32.66 -31.03 2.48
CA PRO A 34 31.68 -31.86 1.78
C PRO A 34 30.71 -31.06 0.89
N PHE A 35 30.35 -29.84 1.31
CA PHE A 35 29.51 -28.95 0.51
C PHE A 35 30.16 -28.51 -0.81
N LEU A 36 31.48 -28.30 -0.81
CA LEU A 36 32.24 -27.86 -2.00
C LEU A 36 32.59 -29.01 -2.94
N GLN A 37 32.29 -30.26 -2.54
CA GLN A 37 32.40 -31.45 -3.39
C GLN A 37 31.15 -31.68 -4.24
N LEU A 38 30.05 -30.96 -3.98
CA LEU A 38 28.86 -31.01 -4.81
C LEU A 38 29.13 -30.40 -6.20
N PRO A 39 28.46 -30.86 -7.26
CA PRO A 39 28.51 -30.21 -8.56
C PRO A 39 28.11 -28.73 -8.47
N PRO A 40 28.77 -27.82 -9.20
CA PRO A 40 28.46 -26.38 -9.15
C PRO A 40 27.00 -26.04 -9.40
N GLU A 41 26.31 -26.82 -10.24
CA GLU A 41 24.89 -26.65 -10.57
C GLU A 41 23.99 -26.95 -9.36
N ILE A 42 24.34 -27.96 -8.56
CA ILE A 42 23.61 -28.30 -7.33
C ILE A 42 23.83 -27.22 -6.28
N ILE A 43 25.08 -26.74 -6.15
CA ILE A 43 25.38 -25.61 -5.27
C ILE A 43 24.56 -24.40 -5.71
N TYR A 44 24.54 -24.08 -7.01
CA TYR A 44 23.77 -22.97 -7.56
C TYR A 44 22.26 -23.08 -7.25
N GLN A 45 21.66 -24.26 -7.40
CA GLN A 45 20.26 -24.48 -7.02
C GLN A 45 19.99 -24.23 -5.54
N ILE A 46 20.91 -24.64 -4.66
CA ILE A 46 20.82 -24.35 -3.22
C ILE A 46 20.92 -22.83 -2.99
N LEU A 47 21.83 -22.15 -3.67
CA LEU A 47 22.01 -20.70 -3.56
C LEU A 47 20.77 -19.92 -4.04
N CYS A 48 20.03 -20.39 -5.05
CA CYS A 48 18.79 -19.78 -5.51
C CYS A 48 17.70 -19.69 -4.42
N CYS A 49 17.76 -20.56 -3.40
CA CYS A 49 16.78 -20.58 -2.31
C CYS A 49 17.17 -19.66 -1.14
N LEU A 50 18.31 -18.98 -1.21
CA LEU A 50 18.84 -18.19 -0.09
C LEU A 50 18.49 -16.70 -0.21
N PRO A 51 18.19 -16.03 0.92
CA PRO A 51 18.03 -14.58 0.93
C PRO A 51 19.38 -13.88 0.72
N CYS A 52 19.32 -12.60 0.36
CA CYS A 52 20.49 -11.74 0.12
C CYS A 52 21.54 -11.82 1.24
N GLN A 53 21.13 -11.75 2.51
CA GLN A 53 22.05 -11.76 3.67
C GLN A 53 22.85 -13.06 3.75
N SER A 54 22.21 -14.19 3.45
CA SER A 54 22.85 -15.51 3.43
C SER A 54 23.84 -15.62 2.28
N LEU A 55 23.50 -15.11 1.09
CA LEU A 55 24.41 -15.09 -0.06
C LEU A 55 25.63 -14.21 0.20
N VAL A 56 25.45 -13.04 0.82
CA VAL A 56 26.55 -12.17 1.23
C VAL A 56 27.42 -12.86 2.26
N SER A 57 26.84 -13.52 3.26
CA SER A 57 27.58 -14.26 4.28
C SER A 57 28.38 -15.42 3.67
N LEU A 58 27.77 -16.19 2.78
CA LEU A 58 28.43 -17.27 2.04
C LEU A 58 29.59 -16.76 1.19
N SER A 59 29.43 -15.61 0.52
CA SER A 59 30.49 -15.02 -0.33
C SER A 59 31.75 -14.64 0.45
N ARG A 60 31.66 -14.53 1.79
CA ARG A 60 32.79 -14.22 2.68
C ARG A 60 33.54 -15.45 3.16
N THR A 61 33.04 -16.66 2.90
CA THR A 61 33.60 -17.90 3.46
C THR A 61 34.81 -18.41 2.66
N CYS A 62 34.71 -18.50 1.34
CA CYS A 62 35.80 -18.95 0.47
C CYS A 62 35.69 -18.39 -0.95
N ARG A 63 36.78 -18.49 -1.74
CA ARG A 63 36.84 -17.97 -3.12
C ARG A 63 35.83 -18.65 -4.07
N GLN A 64 35.63 -19.96 -3.93
CA GLN A 64 34.69 -20.72 -4.76
C GLN A 64 33.24 -20.26 -4.54
N LEU A 65 32.80 -20.19 -3.27
CA LEU A 65 31.45 -19.72 -2.93
C LEU A 65 31.26 -18.24 -3.22
N ARG A 66 32.33 -17.44 -3.13
CA ARG A 66 32.29 -16.05 -3.58
C ARG A 66 31.98 -15.93 -5.07
N GLY A 67 32.65 -16.73 -5.90
CA GLY A 67 32.38 -16.77 -7.35
C GLY A 67 30.92 -17.16 -7.63
N LEU A 68 30.46 -18.27 -7.04
CA LEU A 68 29.09 -18.74 -7.25
C LEU A 68 28.03 -17.77 -6.71
N ALA A 69 28.23 -17.14 -5.56
CA ALA A 69 27.29 -16.16 -4.99
C ALA A 69 27.27 -14.82 -5.74
N GLN A 70 28.26 -14.56 -6.60
CA GLN A 70 28.32 -13.38 -7.46
C GLN A 70 27.66 -13.60 -8.82
N GLU A 71 27.22 -14.82 -9.14
CA GLU A 71 26.51 -15.13 -10.38
C GLU A 71 25.25 -14.27 -10.54
N ASP A 72 25.16 -13.56 -11.66
CA ASP A 72 24.21 -12.46 -11.80
C ASP A 72 22.76 -12.93 -11.85
N LEU A 73 22.52 -14.13 -12.39
CA LEU A 73 21.20 -14.75 -12.44
C LEU A 73 20.65 -15.09 -11.04
N LEU A 74 21.49 -15.29 -10.02
CA LEU A 74 21.02 -15.42 -8.63
C LEU A 74 20.36 -14.12 -8.17
N TRP A 75 20.96 -12.98 -8.51
CA TRP A 75 20.45 -11.66 -8.14
C TRP A 75 19.21 -11.28 -8.96
N ALA A 76 19.15 -11.70 -10.23
CA ALA A 76 17.91 -11.63 -11.00
C ALA A 76 16.77 -12.39 -10.30
N ASN A 77 17.02 -13.59 -9.78
CA ASN A 77 16.02 -14.36 -9.04
C ASN A 77 15.56 -13.68 -7.75
N LEU A 78 16.45 -12.96 -7.04
CA LEU A 78 16.07 -12.14 -5.89
C LEU A 78 15.20 -10.93 -6.26
N LEU A 79 15.36 -10.39 -7.49
CA LEU A 79 14.57 -9.27 -8.00
C LEU A 79 13.16 -9.68 -8.43
N ARG A 80 13.01 -10.86 -9.04
CA ARG A 80 11.73 -11.37 -9.60
C ARG A 80 10.50 -11.18 -8.70
N PRO A 81 10.52 -11.51 -7.39
CA PRO A 81 9.34 -11.35 -6.55
C PRO A 81 8.98 -9.88 -6.25
N ASN A 82 9.83 -8.90 -6.60
CA ASN A 82 9.60 -7.48 -6.30
C ASN A 82 9.10 -6.67 -7.48
N ILE A 83 9.17 -7.23 -8.69
CA ILE A 83 8.86 -6.53 -9.93
C ILE A 83 7.85 -7.39 -10.69
N PRO A 84 6.70 -6.84 -11.10
CA PRO A 84 5.75 -7.55 -11.96
C PRO A 84 6.45 -8.11 -13.21
N SER A 85 6.04 -9.28 -13.69
CA SER A 85 6.70 -9.97 -14.81
C SER A 85 6.78 -9.11 -16.07
N GLN A 86 5.74 -8.32 -16.33
CA GLN A 86 5.67 -7.37 -17.45
C GLN A 86 6.66 -6.20 -17.36
N ASP A 87 7.09 -5.82 -16.15
CA ASP A 87 8.01 -4.70 -15.90
C ASP A 87 9.43 -5.19 -15.57
N PHE A 88 9.64 -6.53 -15.54
CA PHE A 88 10.94 -7.11 -15.26
C PHE A 88 11.91 -6.81 -16.41
N PRO A 89 13.07 -6.19 -16.13
CA PRO A 89 13.95 -5.74 -17.21
C PRO A 89 14.65 -6.95 -17.86
N PRO A 90 14.68 -7.01 -19.21
CA PRO A 90 15.31 -8.11 -19.94
C PRO A 90 16.83 -8.18 -19.77
N ASP A 91 17.43 -7.06 -19.34
CA ASP A 91 18.85 -6.89 -19.04
C ASP A 91 18.99 -5.96 -17.81
N PRO A 92 20.17 -5.85 -17.17
CA PRO A 92 20.30 -5.10 -15.92
C PRO A 92 20.37 -3.57 -16.08
N TYR A 93 20.30 -3.04 -17.30
CA TYR A 93 20.40 -1.60 -17.55
C TYR A 93 19.36 -0.81 -16.72
N PRO A 94 19.71 0.36 -16.15
CA PRO A 94 20.97 1.10 -16.28
C PRO A 94 22.13 0.61 -15.39
N ALA A 95 21.92 -0.44 -14.59
CA ALA A 95 22.99 -1.03 -13.80
C ALA A 95 23.92 -1.89 -14.68
N SER A 96 25.11 -2.20 -14.16
CA SER A 96 26.07 -3.06 -14.88
C SER A 96 25.77 -4.55 -14.76
N SER A 97 24.97 -4.93 -13.77
CA SER A 97 24.59 -6.31 -13.42
C SER A 97 23.29 -6.31 -12.62
N TYR A 98 22.53 -7.42 -12.63
CA TYR A 98 21.34 -7.58 -11.77
C TYR A 98 21.70 -7.49 -10.29
N ARG A 99 22.91 -7.90 -9.92
CA ARG A 99 23.47 -7.69 -8.59
C ARG A 99 23.56 -6.21 -8.23
N ASP A 100 24.13 -5.39 -9.10
CA ASP A 100 24.25 -3.95 -8.85
C ASP A 100 22.87 -3.28 -8.83
N LEU A 101 21.96 -3.71 -9.70
CA LEU A 101 20.58 -3.26 -9.68
C LEU A 101 19.92 -3.59 -8.34
N TYR A 102 20.02 -4.83 -7.88
CA TYR A 102 19.47 -5.23 -6.59
C TYR A 102 20.04 -4.37 -5.45
N ILE A 103 21.36 -4.14 -5.44
CA ILE A 103 22.03 -3.34 -4.42
C ILE A 103 21.61 -1.88 -4.46
N SER A 104 21.36 -1.29 -5.64
CA SER A 104 21.04 0.14 -5.76
C SER A 104 19.77 0.54 -5.00
N HIS A 105 18.82 -0.40 -4.88
CA HIS A 105 17.57 -0.18 -4.13
C HIS A 105 17.43 -1.04 -2.89
N HIS A 106 18.43 -1.85 -2.53
CA HIS A 106 18.33 -2.62 -1.29
C HIS A 106 18.29 -1.66 -0.09
N PRO A 107 17.31 -1.78 0.82
CA PRO A 107 16.31 -2.85 1.03
C PRO A 107 14.88 -2.44 0.59
N TYR A 108 14.74 -1.37 -0.18
CA TYR A 108 13.50 -0.69 -0.52
C TYR A 108 12.67 -1.41 -1.60
N TRP A 109 13.05 -2.62 -2.00
CA TRP A 109 12.34 -3.45 -2.98
C TRP A 109 10.92 -3.83 -2.57
N PHE A 110 10.57 -3.70 -1.28
CA PHE A 110 9.20 -3.87 -0.82
C PHE A 110 8.24 -2.82 -1.42
N LEU A 111 8.74 -1.65 -1.83
CA LEU A 111 7.94 -0.57 -2.44
C LEU A 111 7.23 -1.01 -3.74
N PRO A 112 7.95 -1.43 -4.80
CA PRO A 112 7.31 -1.93 -6.02
C PRO A 112 6.63 -3.28 -5.83
N ARG A 113 7.09 -4.11 -4.88
CA ARG A 113 6.45 -5.41 -4.56
C ARG A 113 4.98 -5.24 -4.18
N HIS A 114 4.68 -4.25 -3.34
CA HIS A 114 3.37 -4.07 -2.76
C HIS A 114 2.42 -3.16 -3.57
N LYS A 115 2.93 -2.47 -4.60
CA LYS A 115 2.23 -1.57 -5.53
C LYS A 115 1.46 -0.42 -4.86
N ILE A 116 0.44 -0.68 -4.05
CA ILE A 116 -0.42 0.33 -3.42
C ILE A 116 0.06 0.75 -2.04
N TRP A 117 -0.02 2.05 -1.77
CA TRP A 117 0.37 2.69 -0.51
C TRP A 117 -0.62 3.77 -0.10
N ILE A 118 -1.01 3.80 1.18
CA ILE A 118 -1.93 4.78 1.77
C ILE A 118 -1.26 5.58 2.88
N SER A 119 -1.54 6.89 2.93
CA SER A 119 -0.93 7.81 3.90
C SER A 119 -1.81 8.13 5.11
N ASP A 120 -1.16 8.38 6.24
CA ASP A 120 -1.76 8.91 7.47
C ASP A 120 -1.95 10.44 7.45
N GLU A 121 -2.10 11.09 6.29
CA GLU A 121 -2.27 12.55 6.21
C GLU A 121 -3.64 13.00 6.72
N SER A 122 -3.67 13.84 7.76
CA SER A 122 -4.88 14.20 8.52
C SER A 122 -6.12 14.48 7.67
N TYR A 123 -7.23 13.84 8.06
CA TYR A 123 -8.53 13.79 7.38
C TYR A 123 -8.52 13.17 5.99
N ILE A 124 -7.73 13.72 5.06
CA ILE A 124 -7.87 13.43 3.63
C ILE A 124 -7.16 12.15 3.19
N GLY A 125 -5.95 11.89 3.70
CA GLY A 125 -5.12 10.80 3.20
C GLY A 125 -4.72 10.97 1.74
N ARG A 126 -3.87 10.05 1.28
CA ARG A 126 -3.50 9.91 -0.13
C ARG A 126 -3.30 8.44 -0.46
N VAL A 127 -3.59 8.08 -1.70
CA VAL A 127 -3.26 6.79 -2.28
C VAL A 127 -2.16 6.98 -3.31
N MET A 128 -1.17 6.10 -3.27
CA MET A 128 -0.02 6.10 -4.17
C MET A 128 0.15 4.71 -4.79
N ILE A 129 0.45 4.70 -6.09
CA ILE A 129 0.85 3.51 -6.84
C ILE A 129 2.36 3.58 -7.09
N CYS A 130 3.10 2.65 -6.52
CA CYS A 130 4.53 2.47 -6.67
C CYS A 130 4.87 1.42 -7.71
N LYS A 131 5.88 1.71 -8.52
CA LYS A 131 6.46 0.78 -9.49
C LYS A 131 7.97 0.95 -9.60
N PHE A 132 8.60 -0.06 -10.17
CA PHE A 132 9.95 0.05 -10.69
C PHE A 132 9.88 0.48 -12.16
N ASP A 133 10.68 1.48 -12.55
CA ASP A 133 10.87 1.86 -13.95
C ASP A 133 12.16 1.21 -14.48
N PRO A 134 12.07 0.16 -15.31
CA PRO A 134 13.24 -0.53 -15.86
C PRO A 134 14.08 0.36 -16.77
N ARG A 135 13.50 1.38 -17.42
CA ARG A 135 14.25 2.25 -18.34
C ARG A 135 15.26 3.14 -17.62
N ARG A 136 14.93 3.53 -16.39
CA ARG A 136 15.69 4.48 -15.58
C ARG A 136 16.30 3.84 -14.33
N GLY A 137 15.95 2.59 -14.08
CA GLY A 137 16.36 1.85 -12.89
C GLY A 137 15.89 2.50 -11.59
N CYS A 138 14.79 3.24 -11.57
CA CYS A 138 14.32 3.95 -10.37
C CYS A 138 13.01 3.36 -9.82
N ILE A 139 12.78 3.53 -8.52
CA ILE A 139 11.48 3.26 -7.90
C ILE A 139 10.72 4.58 -7.82
N GLU A 140 9.52 4.63 -8.41
CA GLU A 140 8.69 5.82 -8.45
C GLU A 140 7.29 5.50 -7.88
N GLY A 141 6.72 6.48 -7.19
CA GLY A 141 5.38 6.40 -6.60
C GLY A 141 4.52 7.59 -7.01
N TYR A 142 3.43 7.29 -7.70
CA TYR A 142 2.53 8.28 -8.31
C TYR A 142 1.23 8.38 -7.53
N ARG A 143 0.73 9.61 -7.36
CA ARG A 143 -0.56 9.85 -6.69
C ARG A 143 -1.70 9.30 -7.55
N LEU A 144 -2.58 8.50 -6.94
CA LEU A 144 -3.84 8.10 -7.54
C LEU A 144 -4.86 9.23 -7.33
N LEU A 145 -5.49 9.68 -8.41
CA LEU A 145 -6.48 10.75 -8.40
C LEU A 145 -7.74 10.30 -9.11
N ALA A 146 -8.86 10.89 -8.71
CA ALA A 146 -10.15 10.70 -9.35
C ALA A 146 -10.83 12.06 -9.53
N GLU A 147 -11.43 12.24 -10.70
CA GLU A 147 -12.18 13.44 -11.03
C GLU A 147 -13.62 13.08 -11.37
N ARG A 148 -14.54 13.92 -10.90
CA ARG A 148 -15.94 13.82 -11.27
C ARG A 148 -16.13 14.37 -12.68
N THR A 149 -16.79 13.60 -13.53
CA THR A 149 -17.24 14.05 -14.85
C THR A 149 -18.59 14.78 -14.73
N PRO A 150 -18.93 15.70 -15.65
CA PRO A 150 -20.25 16.33 -15.67
C PRO A 150 -21.35 15.26 -15.72
N SER A 151 -22.32 15.37 -14.82
CA SER A 151 -23.41 14.40 -14.69
C SER A 151 -24.77 15.04 -14.96
N SER A 152 -25.65 14.31 -15.66
CA SER A 152 -27.07 14.64 -15.75
C SER A 152 -27.83 14.05 -14.56
N GLY A 153 -28.72 14.85 -13.98
CA GLY A 153 -29.65 14.38 -12.95
C GLY A 153 -30.85 13.68 -13.58
N ILE A 154 -31.25 12.54 -13.02
CA ILE A 154 -32.52 11.86 -13.36
C ILE A 154 -33.37 11.71 -12.10
N LEU A 155 -34.68 11.84 -12.22
CA LEU A 155 -35.59 11.56 -11.11
C LEU A 155 -35.61 10.05 -10.85
N TRP A 156 -35.54 9.65 -9.58
CA TRP A 156 -35.64 8.24 -9.23
C TRP A 156 -37.10 7.79 -9.25
N PRO A 157 -37.53 6.86 -10.14
CA PRO A 157 -38.94 6.50 -10.25
C PRO A 157 -39.52 5.87 -8.98
N TYR A 158 -38.71 5.16 -8.20
CA TYR A 158 -39.13 4.55 -6.93
C TYR A 158 -39.45 5.60 -5.86
N LYS A 159 -38.70 6.72 -5.85
CA LYS A 159 -38.92 7.82 -4.91
C LYS A 159 -38.67 9.16 -5.62
N PRO A 160 -39.70 9.77 -6.23
CA PRO A 160 -39.55 10.96 -7.08
C PRO A 160 -38.98 12.20 -6.39
N SER A 161 -38.94 12.22 -5.05
CA SER A 161 -38.28 13.28 -4.27
C SER A 161 -36.75 13.19 -4.30
N VAL A 162 -36.18 12.13 -4.86
CA VAL A 162 -34.73 11.88 -4.94
C VAL A 162 -34.25 12.05 -6.37
N VAL A 163 -33.20 12.85 -6.54
CA VAL A 163 -32.51 13.04 -7.82
C VAL A 163 -31.24 12.20 -7.82
N ILE A 164 -31.10 11.35 -8.84
CA ILE A 164 -29.90 10.55 -9.08
C ILE A 164 -28.96 11.34 -9.96
N HIS A 165 -27.75 11.60 -9.48
CA HIS A 165 -26.66 12.10 -10.29
C HIS A 165 -25.84 10.92 -10.80
N SER A 166 -25.73 10.79 -12.11
CA SER A 166 -24.87 9.76 -12.71
C SER A 166 -23.41 9.92 -12.27
N PHE A 167 -22.70 8.80 -12.13
CA PHE A 167 -21.31 8.78 -11.71
C PHE A 167 -20.47 7.96 -12.68
N GLN A 168 -19.52 8.64 -13.32
CA GLN A 168 -18.54 8.09 -14.26
C GLN A 168 -17.18 8.73 -13.93
N PRO A 169 -16.51 8.30 -12.85
CA PRO A 169 -15.27 8.92 -12.40
C PRO A 169 -14.15 8.69 -13.42
N ARG A 170 -13.29 9.68 -13.60
CA ARG A 170 -12.03 9.51 -14.34
C ARG A 170 -10.90 9.31 -13.34
N VAL A 171 -10.44 8.06 -13.21
CA VAL A 171 -9.29 7.71 -12.36
C VAL A 171 -8.01 7.80 -13.18
N HIS A 172 -6.97 8.44 -12.64
CA HIS A 172 -5.68 8.56 -13.31
C HIS A 172 -4.51 8.70 -12.31
N LEU A 173 -3.29 8.53 -12.80
CA LEU A 173 -2.07 8.77 -12.04
C LEU A 173 -1.50 10.15 -12.36
N TRP A 174 -1.15 10.91 -11.33
CA TRP A 174 -0.48 12.20 -11.50
C TRP A 174 1.02 12.01 -11.76
N LEU A 175 1.41 11.98 -13.04
CA LEU A 175 2.79 11.67 -13.45
C LEU A 175 3.77 12.85 -13.31
N ASP A 176 3.28 14.10 -13.36
CA ASP A 176 4.11 15.30 -13.33
C ASP A 176 4.79 15.56 -11.97
N ASP A 177 4.22 15.02 -10.90
CA ASP A 177 4.66 15.27 -9.52
C ASP A 177 4.60 13.96 -8.70
N PRO A 178 5.58 13.06 -8.87
CA PRO A 178 5.64 11.83 -8.11
C PRO A 178 5.83 12.12 -6.62
N ILE A 179 5.10 11.40 -5.77
CA ILE A 179 5.19 11.50 -4.31
C ILE A 179 6.51 10.90 -3.82
N LEU A 180 6.94 9.81 -4.45
CA LEU A 180 8.14 9.06 -4.10
C LEU A 180 9.02 8.89 -5.34
N LYS A 181 10.32 9.10 -5.18
CA LYS A 181 11.29 8.83 -6.22
C LYS A 181 12.64 8.45 -5.64
N LEU A 182 12.99 7.16 -5.76
CA LEU A 182 14.30 6.63 -5.42
C LEU A 182 15.08 6.41 -6.72
N PRO A 183 16.03 7.30 -7.06
CA PRO A 183 16.78 7.21 -8.31
C PRO A 183 17.69 5.99 -8.31
N HIS A 184 18.05 5.50 -9.50
CA HIS A 184 19.22 4.66 -9.65
C HIS A 184 20.45 5.48 -9.31
N ASP A 185 21.05 5.26 -8.14
CA ASP A 185 22.27 5.92 -7.74
C ASP A 185 23.45 4.94 -7.83
N ILE A 186 24.47 5.31 -8.60
CA ILE A 186 25.69 4.52 -8.82
C ILE A 186 26.66 4.73 -7.65
N VAL A 187 26.41 5.70 -6.75
CA VAL A 187 27.29 5.97 -5.61
C VAL A 187 27.38 4.74 -4.70
N PRO A 188 28.60 4.22 -4.42
CA PRO A 188 28.79 2.98 -3.68
C PRO A 188 28.09 2.97 -2.32
N PHE A 189 27.30 1.93 -2.08
CA PHE A 189 26.63 1.62 -0.81
C PHE A 189 27.57 1.72 0.42
N ASN A 190 28.87 1.49 0.22
CA ASN A 190 29.91 1.52 1.24
C ASN A 190 30.10 2.88 1.94
N ALA A 191 29.62 3.99 1.35
CA ALA A 191 29.63 5.31 2.00
C ALA A 191 28.48 5.51 3.00
N ARG A 192 27.54 4.55 3.11
CA ARG A 192 26.29 4.68 3.87
C ARG A 192 26.29 3.89 5.19
N GLN A 193 27.35 3.95 6.01
CA GLN A 193 27.26 3.38 7.38
C GLN A 193 26.11 4.06 8.15
N GLY A 194 25.19 3.28 8.73
CA GLY A 194 23.99 3.79 9.41
C GLY A 194 22.77 4.06 8.50
N TRP A 195 22.75 3.52 7.27
CA TRP A 195 21.72 3.83 6.27
C TRP A 195 20.28 3.45 6.64
N TRP A 196 20.05 2.49 7.53
CA TRP A 196 18.68 2.17 8.00
C TRP A 196 18.13 3.24 8.95
N GLU A 197 18.99 4.06 9.57
CA GLU A 197 18.58 5.24 10.36
C GLU A 197 18.55 6.53 9.52
N ALA A 198 19.28 6.53 8.40
CA ALA A 198 19.44 7.66 7.51
C ALA A 198 18.19 7.91 6.68
N GLU A 199 17.93 9.19 6.40
CA GLU A 199 16.88 9.59 5.48
C GLU A 199 17.47 9.78 4.07
N ILE A 200 16.84 9.19 3.06
CA ILE A 200 17.20 9.38 1.65
C ILE A 200 16.54 10.65 1.17
N LYS A 201 17.31 11.69 0.89
CA LYS A 201 16.76 12.90 0.26
C LYS A 201 16.29 12.59 -1.15
N MET A 202 15.13 13.12 -1.48
CA MET A 202 14.51 13.01 -2.79
C MET A 202 14.19 14.40 -3.30
N SER A 203 14.50 14.62 -4.58
CA SER A 203 13.98 15.76 -5.33
C SER A 203 12.65 15.34 -5.95
N VAL A 204 11.57 15.68 -5.25
CA VAL A 204 10.18 15.53 -5.69
C VAL A 204 9.58 16.93 -5.81
N GLY A 205 8.55 17.13 -6.64
CA GLY A 205 8.06 18.46 -6.99
C GLY A 205 8.41 18.86 -8.42
N ARG A 206 7.57 19.73 -9.00
CA ARG A 206 7.86 20.38 -10.28
C ARG A 206 9.15 21.22 -10.19
N PRO A 207 10.02 21.20 -11.22
CA PRO A 207 11.19 22.07 -11.25
C PRO A 207 10.82 23.54 -11.00
N GLY A 208 11.43 24.16 -9.98
CA GLY A 208 11.13 25.53 -9.54
C GLY A 208 10.22 25.64 -8.31
N HIS A 209 9.58 24.55 -7.88
CA HIS A 209 8.98 24.46 -6.54
C HIS A 209 10.05 24.05 -5.53
N ASN A 210 10.22 24.85 -4.49
CA ASN A 210 11.18 24.64 -3.43
C ASN A 210 10.78 23.52 -2.44
N THR A 211 10.04 22.50 -2.88
CA THR A 211 9.63 21.41 -2.00
C THR A 211 10.70 20.32 -2.02
N SER A 212 11.16 19.91 -0.84
CA SER A 212 12.10 18.81 -0.67
C SER A 212 11.42 17.71 0.13
N ALA A 213 11.77 16.47 -0.15
CA ALA A 213 11.33 15.33 0.64
C ALA A 213 12.50 14.44 1.04
N SER A 214 12.30 13.64 2.08
CA SER A 214 13.18 12.54 2.42
C SER A 214 12.38 11.30 2.78
N PHE A 215 12.87 10.14 2.34
CA PHE A 215 12.33 8.83 2.64
C PHE A 215 13.10 8.20 3.81
N PHE A 216 12.41 7.54 4.73
CA PHE A 216 13.06 6.74 5.76
C PHE A 216 12.21 5.57 6.24
N LEU A 217 12.90 4.55 6.77
CA LEU A 217 12.29 3.28 7.17
C LEU A 217 11.52 3.41 8.49
N ALA A 218 10.51 2.56 8.64
CA ALA A 218 9.74 2.43 9.87
C ALA A 218 9.96 1.05 10.50
N ARG A 219 9.67 0.97 11.80
CA ARG A 219 9.66 -0.26 12.58
C ARG A 219 8.24 -0.57 13.04
N ASN A 220 7.82 -1.81 12.82
CA ASN A 220 6.52 -2.31 13.29
C ASN A 220 6.52 -2.44 14.82
N ILE A 221 5.36 -2.18 15.42
CA ILE A 221 5.12 -2.44 16.83
C ILE A 221 4.72 -3.92 16.97
N PRO A 222 5.42 -4.71 17.80
CA PRO A 222 5.03 -6.09 18.09
C PRO A 222 3.57 -6.17 18.53
N GLU A 223 2.83 -7.15 18.02
CA GLU A 223 1.37 -7.27 18.21
C GLU A 223 0.95 -7.21 19.69
N HIS A 224 1.68 -7.91 20.57
CA HIS A 224 1.43 -7.94 22.01
C HIS A 224 1.64 -6.58 22.72
N LEU A 225 2.29 -5.61 22.08
CA LEU A 225 2.48 -4.25 22.59
C LEU A 225 1.46 -3.25 22.02
N GLN A 226 0.62 -3.66 21.07
CA GLN A 226 -0.39 -2.79 20.49
C GLN A 226 -1.58 -2.66 21.45
N ASN A 227 -2.06 -1.44 21.63
CA ASN A 227 -3.21 -1.13 22.47
C ASN A 227 -4.20 -0.23 21.70
N LYS A 228 -5.50 -0.40 21.94
CA LYS A 228 -6.56 0.40 21.32
C LYS A 228 -6.46 1.90 21.61
N SER A 229 -5.82 2.30 22.71
CA SER A 229 -5.59 3.72 23.03
C SER A 229 -4.46 4.36 22.20
N MET A 230 -3.69 3.55 21.48
CA MET A 230 -2.58 4.06 20.65
C MET A 230 -3.10 4.55 19.31
N ILE A 231 -2.54 5.68 18.86
CA ILE A 231 -2.72 6.17 17.49
C ILE A 231 -1.76 5.38 16.59
N LEU A 232 -2.31 4.41 15.86
CA LEU A 232 -1.58 3.46 15.01
C LEU A 232 -1.96 3.62 13.53
N TRP A 233 -1.03 3.25 12.65
CA TRP A 233 -1.25 3.19 11.20
C TRP A 233 -0.72 1.87 10.61
N PRO A 234 -1.44 1.20 9.69
CA PRO A 234 -2.80 1.52 9.22
C PRO A 234 -3.85 1.40 10.34
N PRO A 235 -5.05 2.00 10.17
CA PRO A 235 -6.08 2.03 11.20
C PRO A 235 -6.62 0.64 11.53
N TRP A 236 -7.31 0.50 12.67
CA TRP A 236 -7.88 -0.79 13.11
C TRP A 236 -9.00 -1.31 12.22
N THR A 237 -9.64 -0.41 11.49
CA THR A 237 -10.66 -0.72 10.47
C THR A 237 -10.11 -1.51 9.29
N ILE A 238 -8.79 -1.49 9.04
CA ILE A 238 -8.12 -2.34 8.05
C ILE A 238 -7.51 -3.55 8.79
N PRO A 239 -8.14 -4.73 8.75
CA PRO A 239 -7.76 -5.86 9.59
C PRO A 239 -6.43 -6.51 9.16
N GLY A 240 -5.82 -7.30 10.03
CA GLY A 240 -4.68 -8.18 9.67
C GLY A 240 -3.34 -7.48 9.36
N MET A 241 -3.28 -6.16 9.40
CA MET A 241 -2.08 -5.41 9.00
C MET A 241 -1.07 -5.21 10.14
N PRO A 242 0.25 -5.32 9.87
CA PRO A 242 1.28 -4.80 10.76
C PRO A 242 1.15 -3.30 10.95
N ARG A 243 1.34 -2.80 12.18
CA ARG A 243 1.12 -1.39 12.53
C ARG A 243 2.35 -0.72 13.08
N VAL A 244 2.45 0.58 12.82
CA VAL A 244 3.42 1.49 13.44
C VAL A 244 2.69 2.57 14.21
N ARG A 245 3.40 3.29 15.08
CA ARG A 245 2.85 4.51 15.69
C ARG A 245 2.71 5.61 14.64
N ALA A 246 1.55 6.27 14.63
CA ALA A 246 1.25 7.40 13.75
C ALA A 246 1.26 8.77 14.46
N ALA A 247 1.39 8.79 15.80
CA ALA A 247 1.65 10.00 16.56
C ALA A 247 3.10 10.05 17.07
N SER A 248 3.73 11.21 17.01
CA SER A 248 5.07 11.45 17.56
C SER A 248 5.21 12.91 18.01
N ILE A 249 5.90 13.12 19.13
CA ILE A 249 6.23 14.45 19.67
C ILE A 249 7.54 15.02 19.10
N ASP A 250 8.35 14.18 18.46
CA ASP A 250 9.70 14.50 17.99
C ASP A 250 9.84 14.33 16.47
N ASN A 251 8.71 14.33 15.74
CA ASN A 251 8.63 14.10 14.30
C ASN A 251 9.37 12.83 13.85
N PHE A 252 9.21 11.76 14.63
CA PHE A 252 9.74 10.42 14.41
C PHE A 252 11.28 10.36 14.34
N ARG A 253 11.96 11.30 15.01
CA ARG A 253 13.42 11.33 15.07
C ARG A 253 13.98 10.30 16.07
N GLY A 254 13.23 9.98 17.11
CA GLY A 254 13.62 9.06 18.16
C GLY A 254 13.87 7.63 17.66
N VAL A 255 14.83 6.97 18.27
CA VAL A 255 15.30 5.62 17.91
C VAL A 255 14.18 4.57 17.95
N GLY A 256 13.16 4.73 18.79
CA GLY A 256 12.03 3.80 18.89
C GLY A 256 11.12 3.78 17.65
N HIS A 257 11.23 4.76 16.74
CA HIS A 257 10.46 4.81 15.50
C HIS A 257 11.16 4.18 14.30
N LYS A 258 12.47 3.93 14.43
CA LYS A 258 13.37 3.50 13.37
C LYS A 258 13.84 2.06 13.63
N PRO A 259 14.06 1.26 12.57
CA PRO A 259 14.70 -0.04 12.73
C PRO A 259 16.13 0.13 13.26
N GLN A 260 16.54 -0.75 14.15
CA GLN A 260 17.91 -0.82 14.68
C GLN A 260 18.69 -1.99 14.08
N THR A 261 17.96 -2.99 13.56
CA THR A 261 18.51 -4.15 12.84
C THR A 261 17.76 -4.34 11.52
N TYR A 262 18.32 -5.15 10.63
CA TYR A 262 17.71 -5.44 9.33
C TYR A 262 16.32 -6.08 9.48
N ASP A 263 16.15 -6.99 10.43
CA ASP A 263 14.90 -7.72 10.64
C ASP A 263 13.78 -6.85 11.24
N GLU A 264 14.12 -5.69 11.79
CA GLU A 264 13.15 -4.71 12.29
C GLU A 264 12.57 -3.81 11.18
N ILE A 265 13.13 -3.85 9.97
CA ILE A 265 12.67 -3.04 8.84
C ILE A 265 11.27 -3.50 8.44
N SER A 266 10.28 -2.62 8.62
CA SER A 266 8.94 -2.87 8.12
C SER A 266 8.95 -3.00 6.60
N GLN A 267 8.41 -4.12 6.11
CA GLN A 267 8.19 -4.36 4.68
C GLN A 267 6.85 -3.77 4.21
N THR A 268 6.00 -3.35 5.14
CA THR A 268 4.63 -2.88 4.86
C THR A 268 4.44 -1.41 5.15
N THR A 269 5.43 -0.73 5.74
CA THR A 269 5.32 0.65 6.19
C THR A 269 6.63 1.42 6.07
N PHE A 270 6.56 2.68 5.64
CA PHE A 270 7.68 3.63 5.65
C PHE A 270 7.19 5.04 5.97
N ARG A 271 8.10 6.02 6.00
CA ARG A 271 7.77 7.43 6.22
C ARG A 271 8.40 8.35 5.19
N LEU A 272 7.69 9.43 4.89
CA LEU A 272 8.18 10.56 4.11
C LEU A 272 8.17 11.81 4.96
N ARG A 273 9.28 12.54 4.98
CA ARG A 273 9.37 13.89 5.55
C ARG A 273 9.37 14.88 4.41
N GLN A 274 8.54 15.91 4.46
CA GLN A 274 8.44 16.93 3.43
C GLN A 274 8.63 18.31 4.06
N TRP A 275 9.27 19.23 3.33
CA TRP A 275 9.42 20.63 3.76
C TRP A 275 9.56 21.54 2.54
N SER A 276 9.19 22.81 2.72
CA SER A 276 9.51 23.87 1.76
C SER A 276 10.85 24.53 2.12
N GLN A 277 11.69 24.83 1.13
CA GLN A 277 13.00 25.44 1.31
C GLN A 277 13.04 26.83 0.67
N PHE A 278 12.88 27.89 1.45
CA PHE A 278 13.00 29.24 0.91
C PHE A 278 14.47 29.69 0.96
N SER A 279 15.01 30.14 -0.18
CA SER A 279 16.28 30.85 -0.24
C SER A 279 16.05 32.35 -0.09
N THR A 280 16.45 32.93 1.04
CA THR A 280 16.42 34.38 1.27
C THR A 280 17.80 34.98 0.97
N GLY A 281 17.94 35.61 -0.19
CA GLY A 281 19.16 36.35 -0.57
C GLY A 281 20.43 35.49 -0.77
N MET A 282 21.60 36.12 -0.74
CA MET A 282 22.92 35.47 -0.94
C MET A 282 23.36 34.53 0.22
N ALA A 283 22.46 34.15 1.13
CA ALA A 283 22.78 33.23 2.20
C ALA A 283 22.65 31.78 1.72
N HIS A 284 23.75 31.02 1.76
CA HIS A 284 23.82 29.59 1.43
C HIS A 284 23.01 28.66 2.37
N PHE A 285 22.28 29.20 3.34
CA PHE A 285 21.45 28.46 4.29
C PHE A 285 19.97 28.80 4.09
N GLY A 286 19.26 27.97 3.31
CA GLY A 286 17.81 28.11 3.13
C GLY A 286 17.04 27.72 4.40
N ILE A 287 15.99 28.47 4.73
CA ILE A 287 15.11 28.19 5.87
C ILE A 287 14.14 27.07 5.47
N ARG A 288 14.05 26.01 6.29
CA ARG A 288 13.03 24.95 6.15
C ARG A 288 11.74 25.39 6.82
N VAL A 289 10.65 25.41 6.06
CA VAL A 289 9.32 25.82 6.54
C VAL A 289 8.32 24.70 6.26
N GLY A 290 7.41 24.45 7.21
CA GLY A 290 6.35 23.46 7.06
C GLY A 290 6.87 22.02 7.01
N GLU A 291 7.80 21.67 7.90
CA GLU A 291 8.28 20.29 8.01
C GLU A 291 7.17 19.38 8.54
N GLU A 292 6.77 18.40 7.73
CA GLU A 292 5.74 17.41 8.08
C GLU A 292 6.24 16.00 7.78
N VAL A 293 5.78 15.01 8.56
CA VAL A 293 6.06 13.59 8.32
C VAL A 293 4.75 12.87 8.08
N SER A 294 4.68 12.14 6.97
CA SER A 294 3.60 11.20 6.67
C SER A 294 4.12 9.76 6.78
N THR A 295 3.29 8.89 7.36
CA THR A 295 3.46 7.45 7.41
C THR A 295 2.65 6.81 6.28
N TRP A 296 3.30 5.92 5.55
CA TRP A 296 2.71 5.22 4.40
C TRP A 296 2.68 3.73 4.68
N SER A 297 1.52 3.09 4.53
CA SER A 297 1.37 1.65 4.67
C SER A 297 0.75 1.05 3.42
N THR A 298 1.16 -0.16 3.06
CA THR A 298 0.47 -0.92 2.02
C THR A 298 -0.82 -1.53 2.54
N ILE A 299 -1.58 -2.19 1.65
CA ILE A 299 -2.76 -2.98 1.97
C ILE A 299 -2.48 -4.42 1.51
N ASP A 300 -2.84 -5.40 2.34
CA ASP A 300 -2.74 -6.80 1.94
C ASP A 300 -3.64 -7.07 0.71
N PRO A 301 -3.11 -7.65 -0.39
CA PRO A 301 -3.88 -7.99 -1.58
C PRO A 301 -5.14 -8.81 -1.31
N SER A 302 -5.14 -9.67 -0.29
CA SER A 302 -6.31 -10.48 0.10
C SER A 302 -7.51 -9.64 0.55
N LEU A 303 -7.30 -8.39 0.98
CA LEU A 303 -8.37 -7.50 1.39
C LEU A 303 -9.09 -6.86 0.21
N TYR A 304 -8.40 -6.69 -0.92
CA TYR A 304 -8.92 -5.95 -2.07
C TYR A 304 -8.96 -6.72 -3.40
N THR A 305 -8.55 -7.98 -3.41
CA THR A 305 -8.65 -8.82 -4.61
C THR A 305 -9.99 -9.57 -4.55
N PRO A 306 -10.91 -9.35 -5.51
CA PRO A 306 -12.16 -10.09 -5.58
C PRO A 306 -11.91 -11.59 -5.71
N THR A 307 -12.76 -12.39 -5.08
CA THR A 307 -12.80 -13.86 -5.23
C THR A 307 -14.22 -14.30 -5.60
N PRO A 308 -14.42 -15.52 -6.13
CA PRO A 308 -15.77 -16.04 -6.37
C PRO A 308 -16.67 -15.99 -5.14
N GLU A 309 -16.11 -16.25 -3.96
CA GLU A 309 -16.83 -16.23 -2.68
C GLU A 309 -17.05 -14.80 -2.17
N LYS A 310 -16.13 -13.89 -2.48
CA LYS A 310 -16.16 -12.49 -2.02
C LYS A 310 -16.03 -11.51 -3.19
N PRO A 311 -17.00 -11.50 -4.12
CA PRO A 311 -16.85 -10.77 -5.39
C PRO A 311 -16.97 -9.26 -5.25
N TYR A 312 -17.44 -8.75 -4.10
CA TYR A 312 -17.56 -7.32 -3.84
C TYR A 312 -16.28 -6.71 -3.26
N GLN A 313 -15.29 -7.51 -2.83
CA GLN A 313 -14.05 -6.99 -2.24
C GLN A 313 -13.19 -6.23 -3.22
N GLY A 314 -12.77 -5.01 -2.90
CA GLY A 314 -11.73 -4.31 -3.65
C GLY A 314 -11.62 -2.82 -3.38
N ILE A 315 -10.87 -2.15 -4.26
CA ILE A 315 -10.63 -0.72 -4.17
C ILE A 315 -11.62 -0.01 -5.08
N TYR A 316 -12.38 0.91 -4.49
CA TYR A 316 -13.44 1.64 -5.18
C TYR A 316 -13.13 3.13 -5.18
N VAL A 317 -13.69 3.83 -6.16
CA VAL A 317 -13.86 5.28 -6.12
C VAL A 317 -15.34 5.59 -5.87
N GLY A 318 -15.62 6.53 -4.98
CA GLY A 318 -16.97 6.93 -4.57
C GLY A 318 -17.27 8.40 -4.77
N ASP A 319 -18.55 8.74 -5.00
CA ASP A 319 -19.04 10.13 -5.07
C ASP A 319 -19.52 10.63 -3.69
N TYR A 320 -18.83 11.65 -3.16
CA TYR A 320 -19.18 12.37 -1.94
C TYR A 320 -19.62 13.81 -2.21
N ALA A 321 -20.23 14.04 -3.38
CA ALA A 321 -20.87 15.28 -3.78
C ALA A 321 -19.94 16.50 -3.65
N GLY A 322 -20.19 17.38 -2.68
CA GLY A 322 -19.40 18.60 -2.46
C GLY A 322 -17.94 18.34 -2.06
N HIS A 323 -17.64 17.14 -1.56
CA HIS A 323 -16.28 16.73 -1.19
C HIS A 323 -15.50 16.11 -2.37
N GLY A 324 -16.20 15.76 -3.46
CA GLY A 324 -15.60 15.18 -4.67
C GLY A 324 -15.49 13.66 -4.61
N CYS A 325 -14.51 13.13 -5.34
CA CYS A 325 -14.25 11.69 -5.43
C CYS A 325 -13.30 11.23 -4.33
N GLU A 326 -13.59 10.07 -3.75
CA GLU A 326 -12.75 9.46 -2.72
C GLU A 326 -12.52 7.97 -2.96
N PHE A 327 -11.37 7.47 -2.55
CA PHE A 327 -11.00 6.07 -2.64
C PHE A 327 -11.42 5.30 -1.40
N LEU A 328 -11.97 4.11 -1.59
CA LEU A 328 -12.47 3.23 -0.54
C LEU A 328 -11.84 1.85 -0.66
N LEU A 329 -11.61 1.20 0.47
CA LEU A 329 -11.41 -0.23 0.56
C LEU A 329 -12.75 -0.84 0.95
N VAL A 330 -13.38 -1.55 0.01
CA VAL A 330 -14.61 -2.30 0.22
C VAL A 330 -14.24 -3.74 0.53
N MET A 331 -14.68 -4.23 1.68
CA MET A 331 -14.41 -5.59 2.16
C MET A 331 -15.74 -6.34 2.31
N GLN A 332 -15.75 -7.61 1.92
CA GLN A 332 -16.84 -8.54 2.18
C GLN A 332 -16.38 -9.46 3.31
N THR A 333 -16.99 -9.30 4.47
CA THR A 333 -16.60 -9.98 5.71
C THR A 333 -17.69 -10.93 6.16
N ASP A 334 -17.35 -11.95 6.92
CA ASP A 334 -18.35 -12.95 7.32
C ASP A 334 -19.34 -12.35 8.35
N LYS A 335 -18.92 -11.29 9.05
CA LYS A 335 -19.70 -10.59 10.06
C LYS A 335 -19.30 -9.12 10.14
N ALA A 336 -20.29 -8.24 10.19
CA ALA A 336 -20.09 -6.82 10.41
C ALA A 336 -19.48 -6.50 11.79
N PRO A 337 -18.73 -5.39 11.90
CA PRO A 337 -18.19 -4.93 13.17
C PRO A 337 -19.34 -4.51 14.09
N SER A 338 -19.18 -4.77 15.38
CA SER A 338 -20.16 -4.36 16.39
C SER A 338 -20.29 -2.84 16.43
N ALA A 339 -21.45 -2.31 16.02
CA ALA A 339 -21.75 -0.90 16.17
C ALA A 339 -22.18 -0.61 17.62
N PRO A 340 -21.68 0.47 18.25
CA PRO A 340 -22.30 0.97 19.47
C PRO A 340 -23.70 1.48 19.12
N VAL A 341 -24.73 0.90 19.74
CA VAL A 341 -26.11 1.40 19.62
C VAL A 341 -26.19 2.73 20.36
N ARG A 342 -26.36 3.83 19.63
CA ARG A 342 -26.59 5.16 20.19
C ARG A 342 -27.92 5.70 19.66
N PRO A 343 -28.74 6.36 20.49
CA PRO A 343 -29.90 7.10 19.99
C PRO A 343 -29.41 8.18 19.01
N VAL A 344 -30.19 8.43 17.96
CA VAL A 344 -29.93 9.49 16.98
C VAL A 344 -29.77 10.83 17.70
N SER A 345 -28.66 11.52 17.48
CA SER A 345 -28.39 12.77 18.20
C SER A 345 -29.34 13.89 17.77
N THR A 346 -29.58 14.84 18.69
CA THR A 346 -30.29 16.09 18.37
C THR A 346 -29.60 16.89 17.27
N TYR A 347 -28.28 16.77 17.17
CA TYR A 347 -27.49 17.36 16.09
C TYR A 347 -27.88 16.78 14.72
N LEU A 348 -28.00 15.45 14.61
CA LEU A 348 -28.44 14.83 13.37
C LEU A 348 -29.87 15.25 13.03
N ARG A 349 -30.81 15.22 13.99
CA ARG A 349 -32.19 15.70 13.76
C ARG A 349 -32.22 17.10 13.14
N ALA A 350 -31.37 18.00 13.64
CA ALA A 350 -31.22 19.34 13.06
C ALA A 350 -30.58 19.32 11.65
N MET A 351 -29.55 18.49 11.43
CA MET A 351 -28.85 18.36 10.13
C MET A 351 -29.77 17.85 9.02
N ILE A 352 -30.64 16.89 9.33
CA ILE A 352 -31.60 16.29 8.39
C ILE A 352 -32.93 17.05 8.32
N GLY A 353 -33.06 18.18 9.03
CA GLY A 353 -34.25 19.03 8.99
C GLY A 353 -35.49 18.46 9.67
N LEU A 354 -35.36 17.42 10.50
CA LEU A 354 -36.46 16.89 11.30
C LEU A 354 -36.70 17.80 12.51
N ARG A 355 -37.92 18.37 12.62
CA ARG A 355 -38.35 19.13 13.81
C ARG A 355 -38.47 18.19 15.01
N ASN A 356 -38.30 18.72 16.22
CA ASN A 356 -38.39 18.00 17.51
C ASN A 356 -39.78 17.42 17.85
N ASP A 357 -40.65 17.20 16.86
CA ASP A 357 -41.98 16.64 17.09
C ASP A 357 -41.82 15.11 17.17
N GLU A 358 -41.86 14.61 18.42
CA GLU A 358 -41.42 13.27 18.83
C GLU A 358 -42.19 12.09 18.21
N GLU A 359 -43.33 12.33 17.54
CA GLU A 359 -44.21 11.25 17.05
C GLU A 359 -44.15 11.01 15.53
N SER A 360 -43.92 12.03 14.69
CA SER A 360 -44.04 11.85 13.22
C SER A 360 -42.77 11.30 12.54
N SER A 361 -41.60 11.51 13.15
CA SER A 361 -40.30 11.20 12.54
C SER A 361 -39.87 9.75 12.76
N GLU A 362 -40.32 9.12 13.86
CA GLU A 362 -40.07 7.70 14.11
C GLU A 362 -40.92 6.83 13.18
N GLU A 363 -42.18 7.21 12.90
CA GLU A 363 -43.03 6.51 11.93
C GLU A 363 -42.51 6.61 10.49
N GLU A 364 -41.93 7.73 10.05
CA GLU A 364 -41.32 7.83 8.71
C GLU A 364 -40.00 7.04 8.59
N LEU A 365 -39.20 6.99 9.65
CA LEU A 365 -37.96 6.20 9.71
C LEU A 365 -38.26 4.70 9.81
N GLU A 366 -39.29 4.32 10.58
CA GLU A 366 -39.83 2.97 10.67
C GLU A 366 -40.51 2.57 9.36
N GLN A 367 -41.35 3.41 8.74
CA GLN A 367 -41.95 3.09 7.43
C GLN A 367 -40.89 3.02 6.32
N ALA A 368 -39.86 3.87 6.31
CA ALA A 368 -38.75 3.75 5.36
C ALA A 368 -37.89 2.49 5.55
N THR A 369 -37.90 1.90 6.76
CA THR A 369 -37.21 0.64 7.08
C THR A 369 -38.13 -0.61 7.02
N HIS A 370 -39.45 -0.44 7.10
CA HIS A 370 -40.47 -1.50 7.14
C HIS A 370 -41.34 -1.63 5.86
N ALA A 371 -41.32 -0.67 4.93
CA ALA A 371 -42.19 -0.68 3.73
C ALA A 371 -41.94 -1.78 2.68
N ALA A 372 -41.24 -2.88 3.00
CA ALA A 372 -41.04 -4.00 2.10
C ALA A 372 -41.05 -5.39 2.76
N SER A 373 -41.69 -5.55 3.92
CA SER A 373 -41.94 -6.88 4.51
C SER A 373 -43.09 -7.61 3.82
N SER A 374 -42.89 -7.95 2.55
CA SER A 374 -43.62 -9.01 1.86
C SER A 374 -42.55 -9.97 1.38
N GLN A 375 -42.33 -11.04 2.14
CA GLN A 375 -41.26 -12.03 1.86
C GLN A 375 -41.47 -12.65 0.49
N PRO A 376 -40.63 -12.35 -0.52
CA PRO A 376 -40.49 -13.23 -1.65
C PRO A 376 -39.60 -14.38 -1.17
N THR A 377 -39.90 -15.61 -1.58
CA THR A 377 -38.93 -16.71 -1.52
C THR A 377 -37.78 -16.37 -2.46
N VAL A 378 -36.75 -15.70 -1.94
CA VAL A 378 -35.52 -15.40 -2.68
C VAL A 378 -34.86 -16.75 -2.97
N GLN A 379 -34.79 -17.13 -4.25
CA GLN A 379 -33.91 -18.22 -4.67
C GLN A 379 -32.48 -17.78 -4.33
N ASP A 380 -31.83 -18.59 -3.50
CA ASP A 380 -30.48 -18.36 -3.01
C ASP A 380 -29.52 -18.50 -4.20
N ASP A 381 -29.10 -17.37 -4.76
CA ASP A 381 -28.23 -17.31 -5.92
C ASP A 381 -26.81 -17.67 -5.47
N ASP A 382 -26.40 -18.90 -5.76
CA ASP A 382 -25.04 -19.46 -5.73
C ASP A 382 -24.16 -19.20 -4.49
N GLY A 383 -24.75 -18.82 -3.35
CA GLY A 383 -24.02 -18.54 -2.11
C GLY A 383 -23.20 -17.25 -2.15
N VAL A 384 -23.40 -16.37 -3.14
CA VAL A 384 -22.65 -15.11 -3.30
C VAL A 384 -23.09 -14.05 -2.28
N TYR A 385 -24.37 -14.03 -1.95
CA TYR A 385 -24.97 -13.04 -1.06
C TYR A 385 -24.93 -13.49 0.41
N HIS A 386 -23.77 -13.37 1.04
CA HIS A 386 -23.60 -13.68 2.46
C HIS A 386 -22.63 -12.72 3.16
N GLY A 387 -22.75 -12.66 4.48
CA GLY A 387 -21.88 -11.84 5.31
C GLY A 387 -22.23 -10.34 5.20
N ALA A 388 -21.26 -9.50 5.50
CA ALA A 388 -21.37 -8.05 5.52
C ALA A 388 -20.51 -7.40 4.43
N ILE A 389 -20.86 -6.17 4.07
CA ILE A 389 -19.98 -5.27 3.29
C ILE A 389 -19.56 -4.11 4.17
N GLU A 390 -18.26 -3.87 4.25
CA GLU A 390 -17.65 -2.76 4.98
C GLU A 390 -16.86 -1.88 4.00
N ALA A 391 -17.17 -0.59 3.95
CA ALA A 391 -16.39 0.36 3.15
C ALA A 391 -15.59 1.28 4.06
N VAL A 392 -14.27 1.19 3.99
CA VAL A 392 -13.32 2.03 4.73
C VAL A 392 -12.73 3.08 3.80
N LYS A 393 -12.74 4.34 4.21
CA LYS A 393 -12.15 5.44 3.43
C LYS A 393 -10.62 5.30 3.34
N LEU A 394 -10.05 5.14 2.16
CA LEU A 394 -8.60 5.23 1.93
C LEU A 394 -8.17 6.69 1.75
N THR A 395 -9.03 7.48 1.09
CA THR A 395 -9.04 8.94 1.21
C THR A 395 -10.37 9.36 1.81
N GLY A 396 -10.38 10.45 2.56
CA GLY A 396 -11.62 10.97 3.13
C GLY A 396 -11.66 12.50 3.14
N ASP A 397 -12.44 13.02 4.08
CA ASP A 397 -12.78 14.42 4.16
C ASP A 397 -12.82 14.89 5.64
N PRO A 398 -13.01 16.20 5.90
CA PRO A 398 -13.09 16.71 7.27
C PRO A 398 -14.25 16.16 8.11
N ASN A 399 -15.33 15.68 7.50
CA ASN A 399 -16.46 15.05 8.16
C ASN A 399 -16.18 13.57 8.40
N ILE A 400 -15.96 12.75 7.37
CA ILE A 400 -15.57 11.34 7.54
C ILE A 400 -14.13 11.16 7.05
N PRO A 401 -13.16 11.06 7.97
CA PRO A 401 -11.75 11.01 7.60
C PRO A 401 -11.36 9.65 7.03
N ARG A 402 -10.24 9.62 6.32
CA ARG A 402 -9.53 8.39 5.94
C ARG A 402 -9.39 7.46 7.16
N GLY A 403 -9.45 6.17 6.90
CA GLY A 403 -9.39 5.13 7.90
C GLY A 403 -10.71 4.87 8.62
N GLU A 404 -11.73 5.70 8.46
CA GLU A 404 -13.05 5.43 9.03
C GLU A 404 -13.94 4.66 8.06
N HIS A 405 -14.88 3.90 8.61
CA HIS A 405 -15.97 3.34 7.82
C HIS A 405 -16.84 4.47 7.28
N THR A 406 -17.18 4.42 6.00
CA THR A 406 -18.17 5.33 5.41
C THR A 406 -19.57 4.73 5.36
N PHE A 407 -19.68 3.41 5.23
CA PHE A 407 -20.93 2.68 5.30
C PHE A 407 -20.65 1.21 5.61
N ILE A 408 -21.66 0.55 6.18
CA ILE A 408 -21.63 -0.88 6.49
C ILE A 408 -23.00 -1.46 6.13
N ALA A 409 -23.04 -2.50 5.32
CA ALA A 409 -24.20 -3.37 5.15
C ALA A 409 -24.01 -4.59 6.04
N ASP A 410 -24.77 -4.68 7.13
CA ASP A 410 -24.49 -5.66 8.20
C ASP A 410 -24.77 -7.12 7.76
N ASP A 411 -25.68 -7.31 6.81
CA ASP A 411 -25.96 -8.59 6.14
C ASP A 411 -26.38 -8.33 4.69
N ILE A 412 -25.67 -8.87 3.70
CA ILE A 412 -26.06 -8.77 2.28
C ILE A 412 -26.92 -9.96 1.81
N GLY A 413 -27.05 -10.98 2.65
CA GLY A 413 -27.88 -12.16 2.47
C GLY A 413 -29.34 -11.92 2.87
N PRO A 414 -30.06 -12.96 3.31
CA PRO A 414 -31.50 -12.88 3.56
C PRO A 414 -31.93 -11.89 4.65
N ASN A 415 -31.17 -11.70 5.74
CA ASN A 415 -31.65 -10.87 6.85
C ASN A 415 -31.54 -9.37 6.57
N GLY A 416 -30.61 -8.96 5.70
CA GLY A 416 -30.52 -7.57 5.24
C GLY A 416 -31.31 -7.29 3.96
N PHE A 417 -31.87 -8.30 3.30
CA PHE A 417 -32.63 -8.12 2.06
C PHE A 417 -33.82 -7.17 2.24
N ILE A 418 -33.98 -6.23 1.31
CA ILE A 418 -35.13 -5.32 1.23
C ILE A 418 -35.98 -5.69 0.00
N ARG A 419 -35.38 -5.66 -1.19
CA ARG A 419 -36.07 -5.93 -2.47
C ARG A 419 -35.09 -6.17 -3.61
N ILE A 420 -35.61 -6.63 -4.74
CA ILE A 420 -34.96 -6.45 -6.05
C ILE A 420 -35.54 -5.19 -6.67
N ALA A 421 -34.69 -4.31 -7.19
CA ALA A 421 -35.14 -3.11 -7.86
C ALA A 421 -35.73 -3.42 -9.24
N GLU A 422 -36.88 -2.83 -9.56
CA GLU A 422 -37.58 -3.04 -10.83
C GLU A 422 -37.46 -1.79 -11.71
N GLU A 423 -37.12 -0.65 -11.11
CA GLU A 423 -37.04 0.64 -11.75
C GLU A 423 -35.66 0.95 -12.33
N HIS A 424 -35.62 1.77 -13.38
CA HIS A 424 -34.37 2.32 -13.89
C HIS A 424 -33.81 3.38 -12.90
N PRO A 425 -32.49 3.52 -12.77
CA PRO A 425 -31.42 2.77 -13.45
C PRO A 425 -30.98 1.49 -12.72
N PHE A 426 -31.68 1.06 -11.67
CA PHE A 426 -31.27 -0.04 -10.79
C PHE A 426 -31.97 -1.37 -11.06
N CYS A 427 -32.66 -1.50 -12.21
CA CYS A 427 -33.44 -2.69 -12.54
C CYS A 427 -32.59 -3.97 -12.42
N GLY A 428 -33.08 -4.94 -11.65
CA GLY A 428 -32.39 -6.20 -11.32
C GLY A 428 -31.46 -6.14 -10.11
N ALA A 429 -31.12 -4.96 -9.57
CA ALA A 429 -30.18 -4.83 -8.46
C ALA A 429 -30.80 -5.30 -7.14
N ARG A 430 -30.03 -6.06 -6.35
CA ARG A 430 -30.39 -6.41 -4.98
C ARG A 430 -30.23 -5.18 -4.08
N VAL A 431 -31.26 -4.87 -3.31
CA VAL A 431 -31.23 -3.77 -2.32
C VAL A 431 -31.25 -4.38 -0.92
N VAL A 432 -30.28 -3.97 -0.09
CA VAL A 432 -30.11 -4.46 1.28
C VAL A 432 -30.02 -3.30 2.28
N LYS A 433 -30.32 -3.58 3.54
CA LYS A 433 -30.16 -2.67 4.67
C LYS A 433 -28.67 -2.33 4.81
N SER A 434 -28.41 -1.05 5.03
CA SER A 434 -27.08 -0.52 5.27
C SER A 434 -27.18 0.60 6.30
N ARG A 435 -26.03 1.04 6.77
CA ARG A 435 -25.91 2.21 7.62
C ARG A 435 -24.72 3.04 7.16
N GLY A 436 -24.98 4.30 6.87
CA GLY A 436 -23.99 5.26 6.42
C GLY A 436 -23.43 6.06 7.60
N HIS A 437 -22.13 6.31 7.60
CA HIS A 437 -21.47 7.06 8.65
C HIS A 437 -21.49 8.55 8.32
N VAL A 438 -21.94 9.37 9.27
CA VAL A 438 -22.00 10.82 9.14
C VAL A 438 -21.43 11.48 10.39
N ALA A 439 -20.87 12.67 10.22
CA ALA A 439 -20.32 13.46 11.32
C ALA A 439 -20.31 14.94 10.95
N ALA A 440 -20.24 15.79 11.98
CA ALA A 440 -19.91 17.20 11.79
C ALA A 440 -18.44 17.36 11.33
N ARG A 441 -18.13 18.54 10.81
CA ARG A 441 -16.76 18.89 10.42
C ARG A 441 -15.80 18.70 11.60
N GLY A 442 -14.65 18.09 11.33
CA GLY A 442 -13.67 17.68 12.33
C GLY A 442 -13.96 16.31 12.94
N PHE A 443 -14.77 15.47 12.27
CA PHE A 443 -15.23 14.17 12.76
C PHE A 443 -15.84 14.24 14.17
N GLN A 444 -16.69 15.24 14.40
CA GLN A 444 -17.34 15.47 15.69
C GLN A 444 -18.77 14.92 15.67
N ASN A 445 -19.21 14.37 16.80
CA ASN A 445 -20.54 13.80 16.98
C ASN A 445 -20.88 12.79 15.86
N ASP A 446 -19.95 11.88 15.62
CA ASP A 446 -20.09 10.84 14.60
C ASP A 446 -21.19 9.83 14.97
N GLU A 447 -21.97 9.42 13.97
CA GLU A 447 -23.01 8.42 14.12
C GLU A 447 -23.34 7.72 12.80
N PHE A 448 -23.91 6.52 12.91
CA PHE A 448 -24.42 5.78 11.76
C PHE A 448 -25.92 6.04 11.58
N ILE A 449 -26.31 6.38 10.35
CA ILE A 449 -27.69 6.61 9.96
C ILE A 449 -28.20 5.51 9.02
N PRO A 450 -29.50 5.18 9.05
CA PRO A 450 -30.08 4.21 8.14
C PRO A 450 -29.85 4.58 6.67
N SER A 451 -29.44 3.59 5.89
CA SER A 451 -29.22 3.72 4.46
C SER A 451 -29.57 2.40 3.75
N GLN A 452 -29.61 2.38 2.42
CA GLN A 452 -29.82 1.16 1.64
C GLN A 452 -28.71 0.98 0.62
N LEU A 453 -28.04 -0.16 0.64
CA LEU A 453 -27.02 -0.50 -0.34
C LEU A 453 -27.71 -1.17 -1.54
N ILE A 454 -27.49 -0.62 -2.72
CA ILE A 454 -27.99 -1.08 -4.01
C ILE A 454 -26.82 -1.75 -4.73
N MET A 455 -26.90 -3.06 -4.89
CA MET A 455 -25.84 -3.91 -5.44
C MET A 455 -26.05 -4.06 -6.95
N ILE A 456 -25.55 -3.09 -7.73
CA ILE A 456 -25.81 -2.99 -9.18
C ILE A 456 -25.04 -4.08 -9.95
N SER A 457 -23.78 -4.29 -9.59
CA SER A 457 -22.94 -5.38 -10.07
C SER A 457 -21.82 -5.64 -9.06
N HIS A 458 -20.96 -6.63 -9.30
CA HIS A 458 -19.77 -6.86 -8.46
C HIS A 458 -18.82 -5.65 -8.44
N ASP A 459 -18.82 -4.83 -9.50
CA ASP A 459 -17.90 -3.70 -9.66
C ASP A 459 -18.57 -2.34 -9.48
N LYS A 460 -19.89 -2.30 -9.28
CA LYS A 460 -20.64 -1.05 -9.12
C LYS A 460 -21.68 -1.18 -8.02
N LEU A 461 -21.58 -0.28 -7.04
CA LEU A 461 -22.50 -0.19 -5.91
C LEU A 461 -23.11 1.22 -5.87
N ALA A 462 -24.27 1.35 -5.24
CA ALA A 462 -24.84 2.64 -4.89
C ALA A 462 -25.40 2.62 -3.47
N GLN A 463 -25.37 3.75 -2.79
CA GLN A 463 -25.85 3.90 -1.42
C GLN A 463 -26.92 4.97 -1.40
N TYR A 464 -28.16 4.58 -1.08
CA TYR A 464 -29.25 5.51 -0.81
C TYR A 464 -29.20 5.95 0.65
N TRP A 465 -28.88 7.23 0.87
CA TRP A 465 -28.85 7.88 2.18
C TRP A 465 -30.26 8.37 2.51
N VAL A 466 -31.01 7.56 3.25
CA VAL A 466 -32.46 7.73 3.45
C VAL A 466 -32.81 9.12 3.99
N PRO A 467 -32.17 9.64 5.07
CA PRO A 467 -32.51 10.95 5.62
C PRO A 467 -32.14 12.13 4.72
N PHE A 468 -31.13 11.97 3.86
CA PHE A 468 -30.70 13.05 2.95
C PHE A 468 -31.43 13.05 1.61
N GLY A 469 -32.15 11.98 1.28
CA GLY A 469 -32.74 11.86 -0.05
C GLY A 469 -31.67 11.84 -1.15
N HIS A 470 -30.49 11.30 -0.88
CA HIS A 470 -29.32 11.35 -1.78
C HIS A 470 -28.82 9.94 -2.13
N ILE A 471 -28.31 9.76 -3.35
CA ILE A 471 -27.66 8.51 -3.78
C ILE A 471 -26.21 8.77 -4.14
N SER A 472 -25.30 8.07 -3.47
CA SER A 472 -23.88 8.01 -3.83
C SER A 472 -23.60 6.76 -4.65
N PHE A 473 -22.68 6.83 -5.61
CA PHE A 473 -22.22 5.68 -6.40
C PHE A 473 -20.77 5.34 -6.06
N TYR A 474 -20.44 4.06 -6.25
CA TYR A 474 -19.10 3.53 -6.06
C TYR A 474 -18.75 2.60 -7.22
N GLU A 475 -17.55 2.75 -7.78
CA GLU A 475 -17.06 1.95 -8.90
C GLU A 475 -15.70 1.34 -8.56
N ARG A 476 -15.53 0.03 -8.79
CA ARG A 476 -14.28 -0.68 -8.54
C ARG A 476 -13.23 -0.20 -9.53
N ILE A 477 -12.00 -0.06 -9.04
CA ILE A 477 -10.84 0.31 -9.83
C ILE A 477 -10.03 -0.95 -10.12
N ASP A 478 -9.80 -1.24 -11.40
CA ASP A 478 -8.77 -2.17 -11.82
C ASP A 478 -7.42 -1.44 -11.89
N ILE A 479 -6.61 -1.63 -10.85
CA ILE A 479 -5.31 -0.97 -10.71
C ILE A 479 -4.31 -1.48 -11.76
N ASP A 480 -4.35 -2.77 -12.10
CA ASP A 480 -3.41 -3.34 -13.06
C ASP A 480 -3.73 -2.83 -14.47
N THR A 481 -5.01 -2.79 -14.86
CA THR A 481 -5.44 -2.16 -16.12
C THR A 481 -5.07 -0.67 -16.15
N LEU A 482 -5.32 0.09 -15.07
CA LEU A 482 -4.93 1.50 -14.99
C LEU A 482 -3.41 1.70 -15.19
N MET A 483 -2.59 0.84 -14.57
CA MET A 483 -1.13 0.90 -14.72
C MET A 483 -0.71 0.59 -16.16
N ASP A 484 -1.33 -0.41 -16.78
CA ASP A 484 -1.02 -0.81 -18.15
C ASP A 484 -1.40 0.29 -19.15
N GLU A 485 -2.59 0.89 -19.03
CA GLU A 485 -3.01 2.03 -19.86
C GLU A 485 -2.09 3.25 -19.68
N THR A 486 -1.67 3.53 -18.44
CA THR A 486 -0.84 4.70 -18.12
C THR A 486 0.59 4.55 -18.61
N PHE A 487 1.21 3.39 -18.40
CA PHE A 487 2.65 3.18 -18.64
C PHE A 487 2.96 2.40 -19.92
N ARG A 488 1.97 1.73 -20.51
CA ARG A 488 2.11 0.96 -21.75
C ARG A 488 0.95 1.31 -22.70
N PRO A 489 0.76 2.60 -23.04
CA PRO A 489 -0.29 2.97 -23.97
C PRO A 489 -0.05 2.21 -25.27
N HIS A 490 -1.05 1.43 -25.70
CA HIS A 490 -1.00 0.78 -27.00
C HIS A 490 -0.77 1.89 -28.02
N SER A 491 0.24 1.71 -28.89
CA SER A 491 0.40 2.56 -30.05
C SER A 491 -0.79 2.27 -30.96
N SER A 492 -1.92 2.94 -30.72
CA SER A 492 -3.02 2.97 -31.68
C SER A 492 -2.40 3.54 -32.95
N GLY A 493 -2.18 2.65 -33.92
CA GLY A 493 -1.58 3.01 -35.20
C GLY A 493 -2.33 4.19 -35.80
N VAL A 494 -1.56 5.23 -36.14
CA VAL A 494 -1.98 6.25 -37.10
C VAL A 494 -2.13 5.60 -38.47
#